data_AF-A0A9X2BN20-F1
#
_entry.id   AF-A0A9X2BN20-F1
#
_cell.length_a   1.000
_cell.length_b   1.000
_cell.length_c   1.000
_cell.angle_alpha   90.00
_cell.angle_beta   90.00
_cell.angle_gamma   90.00
#
_symmetry.space_group_name_H-M   'P 1'
#
loop_
_entity.id
_entity.type
_entity.pdbx_description
1 polymer ?
#
loop_
_entity_poly.entity_id
_entity_poly.type
_entity_poly.pdbx_seq_one_letter_code
_entity_poly.pdbx_strand_id
1 'polypeptide(L)'
;MKNLNYLNYFFVGTPILLILTGTLFAKSLGALIGFGILFLILTGVFQIITGISLLLDQPKDKLLQVYISLVVLFFLTFTFNLNILKSDILYFILIPVPPILAIYFSVLIYTKQQS
;
A
#
# COMPACT_ATOMS: atom_id res chain seq x y z
N MET A 1 6.81 4.14 16.85
CA MET A 1 5.70 3.28 16.38
C MET A 1 4.41 4.07 16.08
N LYS A 2 3.91 4.96 16.97
CA LYS A 2 2.70 5.78 16.67
C LYS A 2 2.83 6.63 15.41
N ASN A 3 3.99 7.28 15.23
CA ASN A 3 4.28 8.10 14.04
C ASN A 3 4.27 7.28 12.73
N LEU A 4 4.72 6.02 12.76
CA LEU A 4 4.66 5.12 11.60
C LEU A 4 3.22 4.79 11.22
N ASN A 5 2.34 4.60 12.20
CA ASN A 5 0.92 4.34 11.93
C ASN A 5 0.20 5.57 11.34
N TYR A 6 0.47 6.77 11.87
CA TYR A 6 -0.05 8.01 11.27
C TYR A 6 0.45 8.22 9.85
N LEU A 7 1.72 7.92 9.60
CA LEU A 7 2.32 8.03 8.28
C LEU A 7 1.71 7.01 7.31
N ASN A 8 1.44 5.78 7.76
CA ASN A 8 0.71 4.78 6.99
C ASN A 8 -0.71 5.25 6.63
N TYR A 9 -1.46 5.81 7.58
CA TYR A 9 -2.78 6.39 7.29
C TYR A 9 -2.71 7.55 6.29
N PHE A 10 -1.69 8.40 6.40
CA PHE A 10 -1.48 9.48 5.45
C PHE A 10 -1.22 8.94 4.04
N PHE A 11 -0.32 7.95 3.90
CA PHE A 11 -0.01 7.35 2.61
C PHE A 11 -1.19 6.61 2.00
N VAL A 12 -2.06 5.97 2.79
CA VAL A 12 -3.27 5.31 2.25
C VAL A 12 -4.39 6.30 1.96
N GLY A 13 -4.64 7.23 2.88
CA GLY A 13 -5.77 8.15 2.80
C GLY A 13 -5.61 9.17 1.68
N THR A 14 -4.40 9.69 1.50
CA THR A 14 -4.11 10.73 0.49
C THR A 14 -4.45 10.28 -0.95
N PRO A 15 -3.95 9.16 -1.48
CA PRO A 15 -4.30 8.71 -2.83
C PRO A 15 -5.80 8.44 -2.99
N ILE A 16 -6.46 7.89 -1.97
CA ILE A 16 -7.92 7.66 -2.00
C ILE A 16 -8.66 9.01 -2.13
N LEU A 17 -8.32 10.00 -1.30
CA LEU A 17 -8.93 11.32 -1.35
C LEU A 17 -8.66 12.03 -2.68
N LEU A 18 -7.44 11.95 -3.21
CA LEU A 18 -7.06 12.57 -4.49
C LEU A 18 -7.80 11.95 -5.67
N ILE A 19 -7.94 10.63 -5.71
CA ILE A 19 -8.68 9.93 -6.78
C ILE A 19 -10.19 10.21 -6.67
N LEU A 20 -10.76 10.17 -5.47
CA LEU A 20 -12.19 10.46 -5.26
C LEU A 20 -12.53 11.91 -5.63
N THR A 21 -11.73 12.88 -5.19
CA THR A 21 -11.94 14.28 -5.55
C THR A 21 -11.72 14.53 -7.04
N GLY A 22 -10.69 13.94 -7.63
CA GLY A 22 -10.43 14.03 -9.07
C GLY A 22 -11.55 13.44 -9.93
N THR A 23 -12.18 12.35 -9.49
CA THR A 23 -13.31 11.72 -10.20
C THR A 23 -14.63 12.48 -10.04
N LEU A 24 -14.93 12.99 -8.84
CA LEU A 24 -16.16 13.75 -8.57
C LEU A 24 -16.17 15.13 -9.27
N PHE A 25 -15.01 15.74 -9.48
CA PHE A 25 -14.87 17.09 -10.06
C PHE A 25 -14.13 17.08 -11.41
N ALA A 26 -14.23 15.97 -12.16
CA ALA A 26 -13.42 15.61 -13.34
C ALA A 26 -13.29 16.68 -14.43
N LYS A 27 -14.26 17.60 -14.58
CA LYS A 27 -14.21 18.70 -15.57
C LYS A 27 -13.12 19.75 -15.30
N SER A 28 -12.58 19.85 -14.08
CA SER A 28 -11.58 20.87 -13.71
C SER A 28 -10.30 20.29 -13.10
N LEU A 29 -10.33 19.03 -12.66
CA LEU A 29 -9.37 18.47 -11.71
C LEU A 29 -8.76 17.13 -12.14
N GLY A 30 -8.76 16.82 -13.44
CA GLY A 30 -8.20 15.56 -13.96
C GLY A 30 -6.73 15.30 -13.55
N ALA A 31 -5.95 16.34 -13.28
CA ALA A 31 -4.58 16.22 -12.75
C ALA A 31 -4.51 15.58 -11.35
N LEU A 32 -5.55 15.74 -10.51
CA LEU A 32 -5.61 15.13 -9.17
C LEU A 32 -5.62 13.59 -9.22
N ILE A 33 -6.22 13.00 -10.25
CA ILE A 33 -6.19 11.55 -10.45
C ILE A 33 -4.75 11.08 -10.68
N GLY A 34 -4.00 11.80 -11.51
CA GLY A 34 -2.57 11.53 -11.75
C GLY A 34 -1.74 11.62 -10.47
N PHE A 35 -1.95 12.66 -9.66
CA PHE A 35 -1.29 12.79 -8.36
C PHE A 35 -1.69 11.68 -7.39
N GLY A 36 -2.96 11.24 -7.40
CA GLY A 36 -3.43 10.13 -6.60
C GLY A 36 -2.73 8.81 -6.96
N ILE A 37 -2.56 8.54 -8.26
CA ILE A 37 -1.82 7.35 -8.74
C ILE A 37 -0.35 7.41 -8.32
N LEU A 38 0.31 8.58 -8.43
CA LEU A 38 1.69 8.76 -7.97
C LEU A 38 1.82 8.54 -6.45
N PHE A 39 0.87 9.03 -5.66
CA PHE A 39 0.81 8.78 -4.22
C PHE A 39 0.62 7.29 -3.89
N LEU A 40 -0.11 6.56 -4.73
CA LEU A 40 -0.29 5.11 -4.62
C LEU A 40 1.05 4.38 -4.79
N ILE A 41 1.88 4.79 -5.75
CA ILE A 41 3.25 4.28 -5.92
C ILE A 41 4.11 4.61 -4.69
N LEU A 42 4.06 5.86 -4.21
CA LEU A 42 4.80 6.30 -3.01
C LEU A 42 4.40 5.49 -1.77
N THR A 43 3.11 5.16 -1.63
CA THR A 43 2.59 4.30 -0.55
C THR A 43 3.21 2.92 -0.60
N GLY A 44 3.30 2.34 -1.79
CA GLY A 44 3.98 1.07 -2.03
C GLY A 44 5.44 1.07 -1.59
N VAL A 45 6.19 2.10 -2.02
CA VAL A 45 7.59 2.29 -1.64
C VAL A 45 7.73 2.45 -0.12
N PHE A 46 6.86 3.26 0.49
CA PHE A 46 6.83 3.44 1.94
C PHE A 46 6.60 2.12 2.69
N GLN A 47 5.63 1.31 2.24
CA GLN A 47 5.31 0.00 2.84
C GLN A 47 6.48 -0.99 2.75
N ILE A 48 7.19 -1.02 1.62
CA ILE A 48 8.39 -1.86 1.45
C ILE A 48 9.50 -1.41 2.40
N ILE A 49 9.86 -0.12 2.38
CA ILE A 49 10.96 0.41 3.18
C ILE A 49 10.68 0.17 4.67
N THR A 50 9.51 0.57 5.15
CA THR A 50 9.17 0.44 6.57
C THR A 50 9.01 -1.01 7.00
N GLY A 51 8.42 -1.87 6.17
CA GLY A 51 8.33 -3.29 6.45
C GLY A 51 9.72 -3.95 6.56
N ILE A 52 10.65 -3.62 5.66
CA ILE A 52 12.02 -4.14 5.69
C ILE A 52 12.76 -3.62 6.92
N SER A 53 12.67 -2.32 7.21
CA SER A 53 13.30 -1.74 8.41
C SER A 53 12.83 -2.45 9.68
N LEU A 54 11.52 -2.66 9.83
CA LEU A 54 10.99 -3.41 10.98
C LEU A 54 11.48 -4.86 11.00
N LEU A 55 11.63 -5.50 9.83
CA LEU A 55 12.07 -6.90 9.74
C LEU A 55 13.54 -7.05 10.14
N LEU A 56 14.38 -6.07 9.81
CA LEU A 56 15.78 -6.04 10.27
C LEU A 56 15.86 -5.90 11.79
N ASP A 57 14.97 -5.11 12.39
CA ASP A 57 14.89 -4.97 13.85
C ASP A 57 14.37 -6.25 14.52
N GLN A 58 13.43 -6.95 13.89
CA GLN A 58 12.74 -8.12 14.46
C GLN A 58 12.65 -9.29 13.47
N PRO A 59 13.80 -9.90 13.11
CA PRO A 59 13.88 -10.84 11.99
C PRO A 59 13.14 -12.16 12.24
N LYS A 60 12.88 -12.51 13.49
CA LYS A 60 12.18 -13.76 13.87
C LYS A 60 10.65 -13.59 13.95
N ASP A 61 10.13 -12.38 13.73
CA ASP A 61 8.70 -12.15 13.78
C ASP A 61 8.00 -12.71 12.52
N LYS A 62 7.20 -13.76 12.72
CA LYS A 62 6.48 -14.43 11.64
C LYS A 62 5.41 -13.54 10.98
N LEU A 63 4.73 -12.68 11.74
CA LEU A 63 3.71 -11.77 11.18
C LEU A 63 4.34 -10.74 10.25
N LEU A 64 5.53 -10.27 10.62
CA LEU A 64 6.27 -9.30 9.81
C LEU A 64 6.91 -9.93 8.57
N GLN A 65 7.39 -11.17 8.68
CA GLN A 65 7.81 -11.95 7.51
C GLN A 65 6.65 -12.14 6.54
N VAL A 66 5.47 -12.55 7.04
CA VAL A 66 4.25 -12.70 6.23
C VAL A 66 3.86 -11.38 5.56
N TYR A 67 3.88 -10.26 6.29
CA TYR A 67 3.63 -8.94 5.73
C TYR A 67 4.53 -8.65 4.53
N ILE A 68 5.85 -8.76 4.70
CA ILE A 68 6.80 -8.48 3.64
C ILE A 68 6.65 -9.44 2.46
N SER A 69 6.42 -10.73 2.73
CA SER A 69 6.15 -11.70 1.67
C SER A 69 4.91 -11.33 0.85
N LEU A 70 3.83 -10.87 1.50
CA LEU A 70 2.61 -10.44 0.81
C LEU A 70 2.82 -9.15 0.00
N VAL A 71 3.56 -8.18 0.54
CA VAL A 71 3.92 -6.94 -0.18
C VAL A 71 4.74 -7.27 -1.43
N VAL A 72 5.79 -8.09 -1.29
CA VAL A 72 6.63 -8.50 -2.44
C VAL A 72 5.82 -9.29 -3.45
N LEU A 73 5.00 -10.25 -3.00
CA LEU A 73 4.13 -11.03 -3.87
C LEU A 73 3.17 -10.13 -4.65
N PHE A 74 2.55 -9.14 -3.99
CA PHE A 74 1.68 -8.17 -4.64
C PHE A 74 2.42 -7.44 -5.78
N PHE A 75 3.59 -6.87 -5.52
CA PHE A 75 4.35 -6.14 -6.55
C PHE A 75 4.77 -7.03 -7.72
N LEU A 76 5.20 -8.26 -7.43
CA LEU A 76 5.52 -9.23 -8.47
C LEU A 76 4.26 -9.54 -9.30
N THR A 77 3.18 -9.98 -8.69
CA THR A 77 1.94 -10.33 -9.40
C THR A 77 1.39 -9.15 -10.20
N PHE A 78 1.41 -7.94 -9.63
CA PHE A 78 0.99 -6.72 -10.34
C PHE A 78 1.86 -6.41 -11.55
N THR A 79 3.18 -6.53 -11.42
CA THR A 79 4.13 -6.30 -12.53
C THR A 79 4.01 -7.37 -13.62
N PHE A 80 3.86 -8.64 -13.24
CA PHE A 80 3.60 -9.75 -14.17
C PHE A 80 2.26 -9.56 -14.88
N ASN A 81 1.22 -9.10 -14.18
CA ASN A 81 -0.07 -8.84 -14.80
C ASN A 81 -0.01 -7.66 -15.79
N LEU A 82 0.68 -6.57 -15.42
CA LEU A 82 0.87 -5.42 -16.30
C LEU A 82 1.57 -5.77 -17.62
N ASN A 83 2.62 -6.58 -17.56
CA ASN A 83 3.50 -6.78 -18.71
C ASN A 83 3.20 -8.07 -19.50
N ILE A 84 2.80 -9.14 -18.82
CA ILE A 84 2.75 -10.48 -19.40
C ILE A 84 1.30 -10.98 -19.49
N LEU A 85 0.59 -11.09 -18.37
CA LEU A 85 -0.72 -11.74 -18.35
C LEU A 85 -1.84 -10.85 -18.90
N LYS A 86 -1.78 -9.55 -18.65
CA LYS A 86 -2.78 -8.54 -19.05
C LYS A 86 -4.22 -8.96 -18.73
N SER A 87 -4.41 -9.62 -17.58
CA SER A 87 -5.71 -10.15 -17.17
C SER A 87 -6.51 -9.10 -16.40
N ASP A 88 -7.69 -8.76 -16.91
CA ASP A 88 -8.63 -7.83 -16.28
C ASP A 88 -9.13 -8.35 -14.91
N ILE A 89 -9.31 -9.67 -14.79
CA ILE A 89 -9.72 -10.30 -13.55
C ILE A 89 -8.65 -10.10 -12.47
N LEU A 90 -7.38 -10.31 -12.82
CA LEU A 90 -6.27 -10.07 -11.89
C LEU A 90 -6.15 -8.60 -11.53
N TYR A 91 -6.39 -7.67 -12.46
CA TYR A 91 -6.45 -6.24 -12.13
C TYR A 91 -7.52 -5.95 -11.08
N PHE A 92 -8.72 -6.46 -11.27
CA PHE A 92 -9.83 -6.23 -10.35
C PHE A 92 -9.53 -6.78 -8.95
N ILE A 93 -8.89 -7.94 -8.86
CA ILE A 93 -8.48 -8.56 -7.59
C ILE A 93 -7.33 -7.79 -6.92
N LEU A 94 -6.39 -7.26 -7.69
CA LEU A 94 -5.19 -6.58 -7.16
C LEU A 94 -5.47 -5.15 -6.70
N ILE A 95 -6.46 -4.46 -7.26
CA ILE A 95 -6.86 -3.09 -6.85
C ILE A 95 -7.09 -2.94 -5.34
N PRO A 96 -7.85 -3.83 -4.65
CA PRO A 96 -8.08 -3.71 -3.21
C PRO A 96 -6.91 -4.21 -2.34
N VAL A 97 -5.88 -4.84 -2.90
CA VAL A 97 -4.78 -5.42 -2.11
C VAL A 97 -3.96 -4.37 -1.36
N PRO A 98 -3.54 -3.23 -1.96
CA PRO A 98 -2.80 -2.19 -1.24
C PRO A 98 -3.49 -1.65 0.03
N PRO A 99 -4.79 -1.28 0.02
CA PRO A 99 -5.45 -0.84 1.25
C PRO A 99 -5.57 -1.97 2.29
N ILE A 100 -5.78 -3.23 1.88
CA ILE A 100 -5.81 -4.38 2.80
C ILE A 100 -4.44 -4.57 3.48
N LEU A 101 -3.35 -4.53 2.70
CA LEU A 101 -1.99 -4.62 3.24
C LEU A 101 -1.69 -3.47 4.21
N ALA A 102 -2.19 -2.27 3.92
CA ALA A 102 -1.99 -1.14 4.81
C ALA A 102 -2.76 -1.27 6.12
N ILE A 103 -3.98 -1.82 6.10
CA ILE A 103 -4.73 -2.15 7.32
C ILE A 103 -3.97 -3.19 8.12
N TYR A 104 -3.49 -4.26 7.48
CA TYR A 104 -2.68 -5.28 8.14
C TYR A 104 -1.43 -4.68 8.78
N PHE A 105 -0.73 -3.79 8.08
CA PHE A 105 0.45 -3.10 8.60
C PHE A 105 0.11 -2.23 9.82
N SER A 106 -1.03 -1.54 9.80
CA SER A 106 -1.51 -0.75 10.93
C SER A 106 -1.75 -1.62 12.16
N VAL A 107 -2.40 -2.78 11.98
CA VAL A 107 -2.63 -3.76 13.05
C VAL A 107 -1.30 -4.28 13.60
N LEU A 108 -0.35 -4.62 12.73
CA LEU A 108 0.97 -5.10 13.12
C LEU A 108 1.76 -4.06 13.92
N ILE A 109 1.71 -2.79 13.53
CA ILE A 109 2.34 -1.70 14.29
C ILE A 109 1.65 -1.50 15.64
N TYR A 110 0.33 -1.62 15.70
CA TYR A 110 -0.45 -1.43 16.92
C TYR A 110 -0.18 -2.54 17.94
N THR A 111 -0.19 -3.82 17.52
CA THR A 111 0.08 -4.94 18.43
C THR A 111 1.48 -4.85 19.03
N LYS A 112 2.47 -4.42 18.23
CA LYS A 112 3.85 -4.21 18.71
C LYS A 112 4.03 -2.99 19.61
N GLN A 113 3.07 -2.06 19.66
CA GLN A 113 3.11 -0.97 20.65
C GLN A 113 2.65 -1.42 22.03
N GLN A 114 1.92 -2.52 22.11
CA GLN A 114 1.34 -3.05 23.34
C GLN A 114 2.12 -4.24 23.92
N SER A 115 3.05 -4.81 23.15
CA SER A 115 4.03 -5.83 23.59
C SER A 115 5.30 -5.19 24.12
#